data_AF-A0A536L766-F1
#
_entry.id   AF-A0A536L766-F1
#
_cell.length_a   1.000
_cell.length_b   1.000
_cell.length_c   1.000
_cell.angle_alpha   90.00
_cell.angle_beta   90.00
_cell.angle_gamma   90.00
#
_symmetry.space_group_name_H-M   'P 1'
#
loop_
_entity.id
_entity.type
_entity.pdbx_description
1 polymer ?
#
loop_
_entity_poly.entity_id
_entity_poly.type
_entity_poly.pdbx_seq_one_letter_code
_entity_poly.pdbx_strand_id
1 'polypeptide(L)'
;MSLDESLTYEQALAQLDATLHALEEGKLSLEEAIAAVARGREYLQLCERKLEEARQRIESLPVKEEPDVEEPPHPATVAELRAERDGAPGTPQGEIPF
;
A
#
# COMPACT_ATOMS: atom_id res chain seq x y z
N MET A 1 33.76 0.18 11.80
CA MET A 1 33.01 -0.12 13.04
C MET A 1 31.61 -0.43 12.58
N SER A 2 31.12 -1.64 12.80
CA SER A 2 29.80 -2.04 12.31
C SER A 2 28.72 -1.23 13.03
N LEU A 3 27.75 -0.71 12.28
CA LEU A 3 26.55 -0.08 12.82
C LEU A 3 25.81 -0.99 13.80
N ASP A 4 25.15 -0.37 14.77
CA ASP A 4 24.26 -1.06 15.70
C ASP A 4 23.01 -1.55 14.95
N GLU A 5 22.93 -2.86 14.69
CA GLU A 5 21.83 -3.48 13.97
C GLU A 5 20.49 -3.45 14.74
N SER A 6 20.54 -3.05 16.02
CA SER A 6 19.36 -2.91 16.88
C SER A 6 18.50 -1.67 16.57
N LEU A 7 19.02 -0.72 15.76
CA LEU A 7 18.26 0.46 15.36
C LEU A 7 16.98 0.07 14.60
N THR A 8 15.91 0.82 14.86
CA THR A 8 14.68 0.80 14.05
C THR A 8 14.91 1.45 12.68
N TYR A 9 13.98 1.25 11.74
CA TYR A 9 14.04 1.88 10.42
C TYR A 9 14.06 3.42 10.55
N GLU A 10 13.18 3.96 11.40
CA GLU A 10 13.02 5.40 11.63
C GLU A 10 14.29 6.02 12.24
N GLN A 11 14.93 5.30 13.16
CA GLN A 11 16.19 5.75 13.75
C GLN A 11 17.33 5.70 12.74
N ALA A 12 17.44 4.64 11.94
CA ALA A 12 18.47 4.54 10.89
C ALA A 12 18.30 5.63 9.83
N LEU A 13 17.05 5.90 9.41
CA LEU A 13 16.73 6.97 8.48
C LEU A 13 17.09 8.35 9.04
N ALA A 14 16.76 8.62 10.31
CA ALA A 14 17.11 9.89 10.95
C ALA A 14 18.63 10.13 11.00
N GLN A 15 19.42 9.08 11.23
CA GLN A 15 20.89 9.19 11.20
C GLN A 15 21.44 9.39 9.78
N LEU A 16 20.82 8.75 8.77
CA LEU A 16 21.15 8.98 7.37
C LEU A 16 20.88 10.44 6.99
N ASP A 17 19.70 10.96 7.30
CA ASP A 17 19.32 12.36 7.01
C ASP A 17 20.26 13.36 7.68
N ALA A 18 20.61 13.14 8.95
CA ALA A 18 21.57 13.98 9.66
C ALA A 18 22.96 13.96 8.98
N THR A 19 23.37 12.80 8.46
CA THR A 19 24.65 12.65 7.73
C THR A 19 24.62 13.37 6.39
N LEU A 20 23.52 13.27 5.64
CA LEU A 20 23.34 13.98 4.37
C LEU A 20 23.29 15.50 4.59
N HIS A 21 22.59 15.95 5.63
CA HIS A 21 22.52 17.37 5.96
C HIS A 21 23.91 17.96 6.25
N ALA A 22 24.75 17.25 7.02
CA ALA A 22 26.12 17.68 7.28
C ALA A 22 26.98 17.76 6.01
N LEU A 23 26.76 16.87 5.03
CA LEU A 23 27.42 16.92 3.72
C LEU A 23 26.95 18.12 2.89
N GLU A 24 25.63 18.40 2.89
CA GLU A 24 25.02 19.50 2.16
C GLU A 24 25.42 20.88 2.72
N GLU A 25 25.65 20.99 4.03
CA GLU A 25 26.14 22.22 4.64
C GLU A 25 27.52 22.66 4.12
N GLY A 26 28.31 21.73 3.58
CA GLY A 26 29.61 22.02 2.95
C GLY A 26 30.70 22.51 3.91
N LYS A 27 30.52 22.31 5.22
CA LYS A 27 31.47 22.75 6.27
C LYS A 27 32.48 21.67 6.68
N LEU A 28 32.32 20.45 6.20
CA LEU A 28 33.19 19.32 6.53
C LEU A 28 34.53 19.44 5.79
N SER A 29 35.61 19.09 6.47
CA SER A 29 36.89 18.82 5.81
C SER A 29 36.78 17.59 4.88
N LEU A 30 37.77 17.40 4.00
CA LEU A 30 37.79 16.26 3.08
C LEU A 30 37.72 14.91 3.82
N GLU A 31 38.49 14.75 4.91
CA GLU A 31 38.48 13.50 5.68
C GLU A 31 37.13 13.27 6.37
N GLU A 32 36.53 14.32 6.93
CA GLU A 32 35.20 14.25 7.54
C GLU A 32 34.11 13.94 6.51
N ALA A 33 34.20 14.50 5.31
CA ALA A 33 33.26 14.23 4.22
C ALA A 33 33.36 12.76 3.77
N ILE A 34 34.57 12.22 3.63
CA ILE A 34 34.77 10.80 3.30
C ILE A 34 34.19 9.91 4.40
N ALA A 35 34.42 10.24 5.67
CA ALA A 35 33.85 9.51 6.80
C ALA A 35 32.33 9.62 6.89
N ALA A 36 31.75 10.78 6.57
CA ALA A 36 30.31 10.98 6.50
C ALA A 36 29.68 10.13 5.39
N VAL A 37 30.28 10.12 4.18
CA VAL A 37 29.80 9.25 3.08
C VAL A 37 29.87 7.77 3.47
N ALA A 38 30.95 7.32 4.10
CA ALA A 38 31.08 5.94 4.55
C ALA A 38 29.96 5.55 5.53
N ARG A 39 29.72 6.39 6.56
CA ARG A 39 28.63 6.19 7.54
C ARG A 39 27.24 6.26 6.89
N GLY A 40 27.02 7.18 5.97
CA GLY A 40 25.76 7.30 5.24
C GLY A 40 25.42 6.04 4.44
N ARG A 41 26.41 5.44 3.77
CA ARG A 41 26.23 4.15 3.06
C ARG A 41 25.86 3.02 4.02
N GLU A 42 26.49 3.01 5.18
CA GLU A 42 26.22 2.08 6.26
C GLU A 42 24.75 2.19 6.74
N TYR A 43 24.25 3.42 6.98
CA TYR A 43 22.84 3.62 7.36
C TYR A 43 21.86 3.26 6.24
N LEU A 44 22.19 3.59 4.99
CA LEU A 44 21.39 3.22 3.83
C LEU A 44 21.20 1.70 3.72
N GLN A 45 22.28 0.93 3.87
CA GLN A 45 22.23 -0.53 3.86
C GLN A 45 21.35 -1.09 4.98
N LEU A 46 21.38 -0.46 6.16
CA LEU A 46 20.50 -0.84 7.27
C LEU A 46 19.03 -0.57 6.94
N CYS A 47 18.71 0.60 6.38
CA CYS A 47 17.37 0.94 5.93
C CYS A 47 16.85 -0.07 4.90
N GLU A 48 17.65 -0.40 3.89
CA GLU A 48 17.30 -1.39 2.84
C GLU A 48 16.97 -2.76 3.44
N ARG A 49 17.79 -3.23 4.39
CA ARG A 49 17.55 -4.49 5.11
C ARG A 49 16.26 -4.47 5.92
N LYS A 50 15.99 -3.41 6.68
CA LYS A 50 14.75 -3.32 7.49
C LYS A 50 13.51 -3.32 6.59
N LEU A 51 13.57 -2.64 5.45
CA LEU A 51 12.51 -2.66 4.45
C LEU A 51 12.32 -4.06 3.83
N GLU A 52 13.41 -4.77 3.56
CA GLU A 52 13.36 -6.14 3.06
C GLU A 52 12.73 -7.10 4.08
N GLU A 53 13.14 -7.02 5.34
CA GLU A 53 12.51 -7.78 6.42
C GLU A 53 11.01 -7.48 6.54
N ALA A 54 10.62 -6.21 6.40
CA ALA A 54 9.21 -5.81 6.44
C ALA A 54 8.42 -6.38 5.25
N ARG A 55 8.98 -6.33 4.04
CA ARG A 55 8.38 -6.95 2.84
C ARG A 55 8.13 -8.44 3.03
N GLN A 56 9.15 -9.18 3.46
CA GLN A 56 9.03 -10.63 3.71
C GLN A 56 7.98 -10.96 4.77
N ARG A 57 7.88 -10.13 5.81
CA ARG A 57 6.83 -10.28 6.83
C ARG A 57 5.44 -10.07 6.25
N ILE A 58 5.25 -9.08 5.37
CA ILE A 58 3.97 -8.83 4.69
C ILE A 58 3.62 -9.99 3.75
N GLU A 59 4.58 -10.46 2.95
CA GLU A 59 4.37 -11.54 1.98
C GLU A 59 4.07 -12.90 2.63
N SER A 60 4.54 -13.12 3.86
CA SER A 60 4.24 -14.33 4.63
C SER A 60 2.90 -14.30 5.37
N LEU A 61 2.18 -13.17 5.33
CA LEU A 61 0.83 -13.12 5.90
C LEU A 61 -0.11 -14.02 5.08
N PRO A 62 -0.92 -14.87 5.73
CA PRO A 62 -1.89 -15.68 5.02
C PRO A 62 -2.90 -14.78 4.32
N VAL A 63 -3.12 -15.02 3.03
CA VAL A 63 -4.26 -14.44 2.31
C VAL A 63 -5.51 -15.05 2.95
N LYS A 64 -6.21 -14.24 3.75
CA LYS A 64 -7.56 -14.59 4.16
C LYS A 64 -8.41 -14.42 2.91
N GLU A 65 -8.69 -15.51 2.22
CA GLU A 65 -9.89 -15.57 1.39
C GLU A 65 -11.03 -15.30 2.37
N GLU A 66 -11.57 -14.08 2.33
CA GLU A 66 -12.94 -13.91 2.81
C GLU A 66 -13.72 -14.95 2.03
N PRO A 67 -14.46 -15.86 2.71
CA PRO A 67 -15.33 -16.75 1.98
C PRO A 67 -16.14 -15.87 1.06
N ASP A 68 -16.15 -16.20 -0.24
CA ASP A 68 -17.12 -15.69 -1.18
C ASP A 68 -18.44 -15.74 -0.42
N VAL A 69 -18.90 -14.59 0.06
CA VAL A 69 -20.22 -14.52 0.67
C VAL A 69 -21.06 -14.79 -0.54
N GLU A 70 -21.46 -16.04 -0.69
CA GLU A 70 -22.36 -16.53 -1.72
C GLU A 70 -23.56 -15.60 -1.61
N GLU A 71 -23.53 -14.55 -2.43
CA GLU A 71 -24.45 -13.43 -2.31
C GLU A 71 -25.80 -14.10 -2.52
N PRO A 72 -26.70 -14.09 -1.52
CA PRO A 72 -27.97 -14.79 -1.65
C PRO A 72 -28.59 -14.34 -2.96
N PRO A 73 -29.07 -15.27 -3.82
CA PRO A 73 -29.41 -14.96 -5.19
C PRO A 73 -30.25 -13.70 -5.20
N HIS A 74 -29.74 -12.64 -5.84
CA HIS A 74 -30.42 -11.35 -5.91
C HIS A 74 -31.87 -11.63 -6.31
N PRO A 75 -32.85 -11.17 -5.53
CA PRO A 75 -34.23 -11.48 -5.83
C PRO A 75 -34.59 -10.83 -7.16
N ALA A 76 -34.96 -11.69 -8.11
CA ALA A 76 -35.31 -11.41 -9.50
C ALA A 76 -34.14 -11.09 -10.45
N THR A 77 -33.72 -12.10 -11.20
CA THR A 77 -32.96 -11.90 -12.43
C THR A 77 -33.79 -11.14 -13.47
N VAL A 78 -33.13 -10.45 -14.40
CA VAL A 78 -33.80 -9.73 -15.52
C VAL A 78 -34.68 -10.68 -16.35
N ALA A 79 -34.38 -11.97 -16.36
CA ALA A 79 -35.21 -13.00 -16.98
C ALA A 79 -36.55 -13.19 -16.26
N GLU A 80 -36.56 -13.20 -14.92
CA GLU A 80 -37.77 -13.32 -14.10
C GLU A 80 -38.66 -12.08 -14.21
N LEU A 81 -38.06 -10.88 -14.18
CA LEU A 81 -38.79 -9.61 -14.39
C LEU A 81 -39.41 -9.51 -15.80
N ARG A 82 -38.78 -10.11 -16.81
CA ARG A 82 -39.34 -10.17 -18.18
C ARG A 82 -40.47 -11.20 -18.27
N ALA A 83 -40.34 -12.35 -17.60
CA ALA A 83 -41.38 -13.37 -17.57
C ALA A 83 -42.67 -12.87 -16.91
N GLU A 84 -42.58 -12.05 -15.85
CA GLU A 84 -43.76 -11.41 -15.24
C GLU A 84 -44.41 -10.36 -16.15
N ARG A 85 -43.62 -9.68 -16.98
CA ARG A 85 -44.13 -8.65 -17.92
C ARG A 85 -44.87 -9.25 -19.11
N ASP A 86 -44.50 -10.45 -19.55
CA ASP A 86 -45.11 -11.12 -20.71
C ASP A 86 -46.46 -11.80 -20.37
N GLY A 87 -46.91 -11.74 -19.11
CA GLY A 87 -48.09 -12.45 -18.59
C GLY A 87 -49.44 -11.71 -18.59
N ALA A 88 -49.53 -10.44 -19.01
CA ALA A 88 -50.81 -9.72 -19.00
C ALA A 88 -51.01 -8.80 -20.22
N PRO A 89 -52.12 -8.91 -20.97
CA PRO A 89 -52.46 -7.94 -21.99
C PRO A 89 -53.09 -6.71 -21.32
N GLY A 90 -52.28 -5.80 -20.84
CA GLY A 90 -52.72 -4.45 -20.48
C GLY A 90 -52.84 -3.62 -21.75
N THR A 91 -54.06 -3.35 -22.23
CA THR A 91 -54.27 -2.31 -23.24
C THR A 91 -53.73 -0.98 -22.73
N PRO A 92 -52.87 -0.25 -23.47
CA PRO A 92 -52.42 1.06 -23.04
C PRO A 92 -53.59 2.05 -23.12
N GLN A 93 -54.21 2.36 -21.99
CA GLN A 93 -55.14 3.49 -21.88
C GLN A 93 -54.32 4.75 -21.63
N GLY A 94 -53.75 5.27 -22.72
CA GLY A 94 -53.16 6.61 -22.77
C GLY A 94 -54.15 7.59 -23.37
N GLU A 95 -55.00 8.19 -22.55
CA GLU A 95 -55.50 9.53 -22.83
C GLU A 95 -54.85 10.47 -21.82
N ILE A 96 -54.00 11.36 -22.34
CA ILE A 96 -53.36 12.45 -21.58
C ILE A 96 -54.40 13.57 -21.49
N PRO A 97 -54.92 13.93 -20.29
CA PRO A 97 -55.60 15.20 -20.15
C PRO A 97 -54.55 16.33 -20.11
N PHE A 98 -54.74 17.34 -20.96
CA PHE A 98 -54.01 18.62 -20.90
C PHE A 98 -54.22 19.33 -19.57
#